data_AF-A0AAD5MJ26-F1
#
_entry.id   AF-A0AAD5MJ26-F1
#
_cell.length_a   1.000
_cell.length_b   1.000
_cell.length_c   1.000
_cell.angle_alpha   90.00
_cell.angle_beta   90.00
_cell.angle_gamma   90.00
#
_symmetry.space_group_name_H-M   'P 1'
#
loop_
_entity.id
_entity.type
_entity.pdbx_description
1 polymer ?
#
loop_
_entity_poly.entity_id
_entity_poly.type
_entity_poly.pdbx_seq_one_letter_code
_entity_poly.pdbx_strand_id
1 'polypeptide(L)' 'MDEYVGLPREDPESYHSFMYNNFFRHIDIEPNNVHILDGNATDVEKECRDMKRKSLASVGLSYSLE' A
#
# COMPACT_ATOMS: atom_id res chain seq x y z
N MET A 1 -2.54 8.35 -0.10
CA MET A 1 -3.48 7.21 -0.07
C MET A 1 -3.05 6.36 1.09
N ASP A 2 -4.05 5.85 1.80
CA ASP A 2 -4.00 5.62 3.23
C ASP A 2 -4.60 4.23 3.49
N GLU A 3 -4.29 3.59 4.61
CA GLU A 3 -4.90 2.34 5.08
C GLU A 3 -5.15 2.44 6.58
N TYR A 4 -6.19 1.77 7.07
CA TYR A 4 -6.53 1.79 8.50
C TYR A 4 -5.53 0.98 9.33
N VAL A 5 -5.15 1.52 10.50
CA VAL A 5 -4.33 0.81 11.49
C VAL A 5 -5.22 -0.07 12.36
N GLY A 6 -4.82 -1.33 12.56
CA GLY A 6 -5.51 -2.28 13.43
C GLY A 6 -6.68 -3.03 12.77
N LEU A 7 -6.96 -2.77 11.49
CA LEU A 7 -8.01 -3.45 10.74
C LEU A 7 -7.42 -4.58 9.89
N PRO A 8 -7.88 -5.84 10.00
CA PRO A 8 -7.38 -6.93 9.17
C PRO A 8 -7.48 -6.62 7.68
N ARG A 9 -6.52 -7.09 6.88
CA ARG A 9 -6.45 -6.85 5.44
C ARG A 9 -7.66 -7.43 4.68
N GLU A 10 -8.22 -8.51 5.20
CA GLU A 10 -9.38 -9.20 4.64
C GLU A 10 -10.71 -8.60 5.13
N ASP A 11 -10.66 -7.64 6.05
CA ASP A 11 -11.87 -6.95 6.52
C ASP A 11 -12.56 -6.29 5.31
N PRO A 12 -13.87 -6.47 5.12
CA PRO A 12 -14.60 -5.91 3.98
C PRO A 12 -14.52 -4.37 3.91
N GLU A 13 -14.32 -3.70 5.05
CA GLU A 13 -14.20 -2.24 5.15
C GLU A 13 -12.74 -1.76 5.13
N SER A 14 -11.76 -2.66 4.98
CA SER A 14 -10.37 -2.26 4.72
C SER A 14 -10.22 -1.62 3.35
N TYR A 15 -9.27 -0.69 3.24
CA TYR A 15 -9.01 -0.03 1.97
C TYR A 15 -8.48 -1.03 0.93
N HIS A 16 -7.73 -2.04 1.38
CA HIS A 16 -7.35 -3.20 0.58
C HIS A 16 -8.56 -3.91 -0.05
N SER A 17 -9.54 -4.33 0.75
CA SER A 17 -10.76 -4.99 0.25
C SER A 17 -11.55 -4.09 -0.68
N PHE A 18 -11.67 -2.81 -0.36
CA PHE A 18 -12.33 -1.82 -1.20
C PHE A 18 -11.67 -1.74 -2.59
N MET A 19 -10.35 -1.56 -2.65
CA MET A 19 -9.62 -1.45 -3.91
C MET A 19 -9.65 -2.76 -4.72
N TYR A 20 -9.54 -3.91 -4.04
CA TYR A 20 -9.63 -5.20 -4.71
C TYR A 20 -11.01 -5.44 -5.32
N ASN A 21 -12.07 -5.18 -4.57
CA ASN A 21 -13.45 -5.43 -4.99
C ASN A 21 -13.93 -4.48 -6.10
N ASN A 22 -13.50 -3.22 -6.06
CA ASN A 22 -14.00 -2.20 -6.99
C ASN A 22 -13.09 -1.99 -8.19
N PHE A 23 -11.81 -2.36 -8.13
CA PHE A 23 -10.86 -2.06 -9.20
C PHE A 23 -9.96 -3.24 -9.59
N PHE A 24 -9.08 -3.70 -8.70
CA PHE A 24 -8.01 -4.62 -9.10
C PHE A 24 -8.50 -5.95 -9.68
N ARG A 25 -9.63 -6.47 -9.21
CA ARG A 25 -10.20 -7.72 -9.74
C ARG A 25 -10.84 -7.59 -11.13
N HIS A 26 -11.02 -6.36 -11.63
CA HIS A 26 -11.70 -6.07 -12.90
C HIS A 26 -10.75 -5.65 -14.01
N ILE A 27 -9.43 -5.62 -13.74
CA ILE A 27 -8.39 -5.24 -14.69
C ILE A 27 -7.31 -6.32 -14.75
N ASP A 28 -6.56 -6.33 -15.86
CA ASP A 28 -5.41 -7.23 -16.03
C ASP A 28 -4.17 -6.63 -15.36
N ILE A 29 -4.13 -6.75 -14.03
CA ILE A 29 -2.99 -6.32 -13.21
C ILE A 29 -2.35 -7.52 -12.53
N GLU A 30 -1.02 -7.63 -12.67
CA GLU A 30 -0.24 -8.61 -11.92
C GLU A 30 -0.29 -8.25 -10.42
N PRO A 31 -0.69 -9.17 -9.52
CA PRO A 31 -0.78 -8.89 -8.09
C PRO A 31 0.51 -8.34 -7.47
N ASN A 32 1.67 -8.75 -7.99
CA ASN A 32 2.97 -8.24 -7.53
C ASN A 32 3.20 -6.75 -7.82
N ASN A 33 2.42 -6.16 -8.74
CA ASN A 33 2.45 -4.72 -9.05
C ASN A 33 1.47 -3.91 -8.18
N VAL A 34 0.68 -4.56 -7.32
CA VAL A 34 -0.22 -3.90 -6.39
C VAL A 34 0.51 -3.63 -5.08
N HIS A 35 0.64 -2.35 -4.72
CA HIS A 35 1.28 -1.91 -3.49
C HIS A 35 0.29 -1.04 -2.70
N ILE A 36 -0.16 -1.54 -1.57
CA ILE A 36 -1.03 -0.84 -0.60
C ILE A 36 -0.31 -0.89 0.75
N LEU A 37 -0.42 0.19 1.53
CA LEU A 37 0.16 0.27 2.88
C LEU A 37 -0.34 -0.88 3.75
N ASP A 38 0.55 -1.43 4.57
CA ASP A 38 0.16 -2.35 5.64
C ASP A 38 -0.07 -1.58 6.95
N GLY A 39 -1.34 -1.28 7.25
CA GLY A 39 -1.74 -0.63 8.49
C GLY A 39 -1.49 -1.45 9.76
N ASN A 40 -1.17 -2.75 9.63
CA ASN A 40 -0.86 -3.64 10.76
C ASN A 40 0.62 -4.01 10.82
N ALA A 41 1.49 -3.31 10.08
CA ALA A 41 2.93 -3.50 10.14
C ALA A 41 3.44 -3.30 11.59
N THR A 42 4.39 -4.14 12.01
CA THR A 42 5.01 -4.05 13.35
C THR A 42 5.69 -2.70 13.59
N ASP A 43 6.19 -2.06 12.53
CA ASP A 43 6.75 -0.71 12.53
C ASP A 43 6.09 0.10 11.40
N VAL A 44 5.02 0.81 11.75
CA VAL A 44 4.22 1.63 10.82
C VAL A 44 5.07 2.76 10.22
N GLU A 45 6.01 3.32 10.98
CA GLU A 45 6.91 4.37 10.49
C GLU A 45 7.87 3.84 9.42
N LYS A 46 8.39 2.63 9.61
CA LYS A 46 9.18 1.94 8.59
C LYS A 46 8.36 1.64 7.34
N GLU A 47 7.12 1.19 7.49
CA GLU A 47 6.24 0.93 6.34
C GLU A 47 5.99 2.20 5.52
N CYS A 48 5.68 3.32 6.19
CA CYS A 48 5.53 4.62 5.55
C CYS A 48 6.80 5.04 4.76
N ARG A 49 7.98 4.88 5.35
CA ARG A 49 9.25 5.19 4.68
C ARG A 49 9.50 4.28 3.47
N ASP A 50 9.25 2.99 3.61
CA ASP A 50 9.47 2.02 2.54
C ASP A 50 8.50 2.25 1.37
N MET A 51 7.22 2.53 1.65
CA MET A 51 6.24 2.88 0.64
C MET A 51 6.61 4.17 -0.10
N LYS A 52 7.03 5.21 0.64
CA LYS A 52 7.45 6.48 0.05
C LYS A 52 8.68 6.31 -0.84
N ARG A 53 9.65 5.51 -0.41
CA ARG A 53 10.83 5.17 -1.22
C ARG A 53 10.45 4.43 -2.51
N LYS A 54 9.54 3.45 -2.45
CA LYS A 54 9.05 2.73 -3.64
C LYS A 54 8.34 3.67 -4.62
N SER A 55 7.49 4.55 -4.11
CA SER A 55 6.74 5.53 -4.91
C SER A 55 7.65 6.55 -5.60
N LEU A 56 8.71 7.01 -4.92
CA LEU A 56 9.68 7.92 -5.53
C LEU A 56 10.57 7.21 -6.55
N ALA A 57 11.03 5.98 -6.23
CA ALA A 57 11.86 5.21 -7.14
C ALA A 57 11.13 4.90 -8.46
N SER A 58 9.81 4.69 -8.45
CA SER A 58 9.04 4.43 -9.68
C SER A 58 8.97 5.64 -10.62
N VAL A 59 9.18 6.86 -10.11
CA VAL A 59 9.26 8.10 -10.89
C VAL A 59 10.70 8.60 -11.08
N GLY A 60 11.70 7.78 -10.73
CA GLY A 60 13.13 8.12 -10.89
C GLY A 60 13.67 9.10 -9.86
N LEU A 61 12.96 9.32 -8.75
CA LEU A 61 13.39 10.20 -7.66
C LEU A 61 14.00 9.39 -6.51
N SER A 62 15.03 9.94 -5.87
CA SER A 62 15.63 9.37 -4.67
C SER A 62 14.96 9.94 -3.41
N TYR A 63 14.83 9.10 -2.38
CA TYR A 63 14.39 9.52 -1.05
C TYR A 63 15.61 9.70 -0.14
N SER A 64 15.94 10.95 0.20
CA SER A 64 16.94 11.28 1.20
C SER A 64 16.23 11.65 2.49
N LEU A 65 16.55 10.97 3.59
CA LEU A 65 16.15 11.37 4.94
C LEU A 65 17.14 12.46 5.39
N GLU A 66 16.63 13.65 5.67
CA GLU A 66 17.30 14.61 6.56
C GLU A 66 16.97 14.28 8.02
#